data_AF-A0A9E3BV70-F1
#
_entry.id   AF-A0A9E3BV70-F1
#
_cell.length_a   1.000
_cell.length_b   1.000
_cell.length_c   1.000
_cell.angle_alpha   90.00
_cell.angle_beta   90.00
_cell.angle_gamma   90.00
#
_symmetry.space_group_name_H-M   'P 1'
#
loop_
_entity.id
_entity.type
_entity.pdbx_description
1 polymer ?
#
loop_
_entity_poly.entity_id
_entity_poly.type
_entity_poly.pdbx_seq_one_letter_code
_entity_poly.pdbx_strand_id
1 'polypeptide(L)'
;AERIASIFTEVIVAPDADAEARAVLARKRNLRLLLTGGLPDPTAPGLVFRSLAGGFLAQTRDSGRIEPGVLKVVTRRAPTETELADLVFAFRLCKHVKSNAIVYAKAGATVGIGAGQMSRVDSARIAAWKSAEAARQAGVAEPLAKGSVVASDAFFPFADGLQAAVEAGATAVIQPGGSIRDKEVIEAADAAGVAMVLTGMRHFRH
;
A
#
# COMPACT_ATOMS: atom_id res chain seq x y z
N ALA A 1 10.33 10.22 20.33
CA ALA A 1 9.16 10.29 21.24
C ALA A 1 8.40 11.61 21.14
N GLU A 2 9.09 12.76 21.19
CA GLU A 2 8.46 14.10 21.24
C GLU A 2 7.50 14.39 20.08
N ARG A 3 7.92 14.11 18.85
CA ARG A 3 7.06 14.29 17.67
C ARG A 3 5.78 13.46 17.75
N ILE A 4 5.87 12.21 18.23
CA ILE A 4 4.70 11.34 18.42
C ILE A 4 3.82 11.87 19.55
N ALA A 5 4.41 12.37 20.64
CA ALA A 5 3.67 12.97 21.75
C ALA A 5 2.98 14.30 21.39
N SER A 6 3.40 14.99 20.32
CA SER A 6 2.70 16.18 19.83
C SER A 6 1.37 15.89 19.13
N ILE A 7 1.15 14.65 18.71
CA ILE A 7 -0.10 14.20 18.09
C ILE A 7 -0.83 13.25 19.03
N PHE A 8 -2.16 13.25 18.98
CA PHE A 8 -2.94 12.29 19.77
C PHE A 8 -2.63 10.86 19.29
N THR A 9 -2.01 10.06 20.15
CA THR A 9 -1.58 8.69 19.85
C THR A 9 -2.08 7.76 20.93
N GLU A 10 -2.82 6.73 20.53
CA GLU A 10 -3.43 5.77 21.44
C GLU A 10 -2.46 4.68 21.94
N VAL A 11 -1.70 4.09 21.02
CA VAL A 11 -0.80 2.98 21.27
C VAL A 11 0.48 3.16 20.46
N ILE A 12 1.63 2.92 21.09
CA ILE A 12 2.92 2.77 20.44
C ILE A 12 3.41 1.36 20.72
N VAL A 13 3.78 0.63 19.67
CA VAL A 13 4.43 -0.68 19.77
C VAL A 13 5.83 -0.54 19.20
N ALA A 14 6.85 -0.91 19.98
CA ALA A 14 8.25 -0.80 19.60
C ALA A 14 9.06 -2.00 20.13
N PRO A 15 10.19 -2.36 19.49
CA PRO A 15 11.07 -3.39 20.04
C PRO A 15 11.63 -2.99 21.40
N ASP A 16 12.03 -1.73 21.55
CA ASP A 16 12.46 -1.12 22.82
C ASP A 16 12.24 0.40 22.79
N ALA A 17 12.44 1.06 23.92
CA ALA A 17 12.47 2.51 24.08
C ALA A 17 13.48 2.90 25.15
N ASP A 18 14.30 3.91 24.88
CA ASP A 18 15.21 4.50 25.87
C ASP A 18 14.45 5.18 27.04
N ALA A 19 15.16 5.47 28.12
CA ALA A 19 14.58 6.05 29.33
C ALA A 19 13.97 7.45 29.08
N GLU A 20 14.59 8.25 28.22
CA GLU A 20 14.14 9.61 27.89
C GLU A 20 12.81 9.58 27.11
N ALA A 21 12.71 8.71 26.13
CA ALA A 21 11.50 8.45 25.35
C ALA A 21 10.36 7.97 26.24
N ARG A 22 10.62 7.03 27.16
CA ARG A 22 9.63 6.58 28.13
C ARG A 22 9.14 7.74 29.00
N ALA A 23 10.04 8.59 29.50
CA ALA A 23 9.67 9.75 30.31
C ALA A 23 8.81 10.77 29.54
N VAL A 24 9.11 11.02 28.26
CA VAL A 24 8.30 11.89 27.40
C VAL A 24 6.90 11.29 27.17
N LEU A 25 6.82 10.01 26.83
CA LEU A 25 5.56 9.33 26.52
C LEU A 25 4.67 9.16 27.75
N ALA A 26 5.26 8.93 28.93
CA ALA A 26 4.54 8.81 30.20
C ALA A 26 3.77 10.08 30.59
N ARG A 27 4.13 11.25 30.04
CA ARG A 27 3.36 12.50 30.21
C ARG A 27 1.95 12.42 29.59
N LYS A 28 1.70 11.47 28.70
CA LYS A 28 0.39 11.23 28.08
C LYS A 28 -0.33 10.12 28.82
N ARG A 29 -1.18 10.48 29.80
CA ARG A 29 -1.89 9.55 30.70
C ARG A 29 -2.57 8.35 30.02
N ASN A 30 -3.10 8.54 28.81
CA ASN A 30 -3.86 7.51 28.09
C ASN A 30 -3.04 6.76 27.03
N LEU A 31 -1.78 7.15 26.80
CA LEU A 31 -0.93 6.51 25.79
C LEU A 31 -0.39 5.19 26.33
N ARG A 32 -0.57 4.12 25.54
CA ARG A 32 -0.05 2.79 25.86
C ARG A 32 1.25 2.53 25.09
N LEU A 33 2.36 2.37 25.79
CA LEU A 33 3.63 1.93 25.21
C LEU A 33 3.81 0.43 25.45
N LEU A 34 3.89 -0.35 24.37
CA LEU A 34 4.13 -1.79 24.41
C LEU A 34 5.51 -2.09 23.85
N LEU A 35 6.35 -2.73 24.65
CA LEU A 35 7.70 -3.13 24.26
C LEU A 35 7.72 -4.62 23.95
N THR A 36 8.15 -4.97 22.74
CA THR A 36 8.12 -6.36 22.26
C THR A 36 9.46 -7.08 22.45
N GLY A 37 10.51 -6.38 22.88
CA GLY A 37 11.89 -6.91 23.02
C GLY A 37 12.62 -7.08 21.69
N GLY A 38 11.90 -7.32 20.60
CA GLY A 38 12.43 -7.44 19.25
C GLY A 38 11.34 -7.32 18.19
N LEU A 39 11.75 -7.28 16.92
CA LEU A 39 10.82 -7.31 15.79
C LEU A 39 10.61 -8.77 15.33
N PRO A 40 9.37 -9.24 15.18
CA PRO A 40 9.11 -10.57 14.64
C PRO A 40 9.58 -10.64 13.18
N ASP A 41 10.09 -11.80 12.78
CA ASP A 41 10.42 -12.04 11.37
C ASP A 41 9.13 -12.01 10.52
N PRO A 42 9.01 -11.06 9.58
CA PRO A 42 7.84 -10.95 8.71
C PRO A 42 7.75 -12.09 7.68
N THR A 43 8.83 -12.85 7.45
CA THR A 43 8.90 -13.97 6.51
C THR A 43 8.67 -15.33 7.16
N ALA A 44 8.74 -15.39 8.50
CA ALA A 44 8.56 -16.62 9.25
C ALA A 44 7.23 -17.32 8.87
N PRO A 45 7.26 -18.65 8.66
CA PRO A 45 6.05 -19.42 8.40
C PRO A 45 5.13 -19.35 9.62
N GLY A 46 3.83 -19.51 9.38
CA GLY A 46 2.85 -19.53 10.45
C GLY A 46 1.45 -19.76 9.92
N LEU A 47 0.51 -20.02 10.83
CA LEU A 47 -0.90 -20.14 10.51
C LEU A 47 -1.63 -18.86 10.92
N VAL A 48 -2.58 -18.46 10.08
CA VAL A 48 -3.57 -17.43 10.39
C VAL A 48 -4.92 -18.12 10.50
N PHE A 49 -5.59 -17.87 11.62
CA PHE A 49 -6.92 -18.39 11.90
C PHE A 49 -7.97 -17.30 11.66
N ARG A 50 -9.10 -17.68 11.06
CA ARG A 50 -10.27 -16.82 10.96
C ARG A 50 -11.47 -17.53 11.54
N SER A 51 -12.05 -16.94 12.59
CA SER A 51 -13.27 -17.46 13.21
C SER A 51 -14.44 -17.39 12.24
N LEU A 52 -15.27 -18.42 12.25
CA LEU A 52 -16.57 -18.50 11.58
C LEU A 52 -17.63 -18.96 12.59
N ALA A 53 -18.91 -18.83 12.25
CA ALA A 53 -19.96 -19.46 13.04
C ALA A 53 -19.75 -20.99 13.03
N GLY A 54 -19.57 -21.58 14.22
CA GLY A 54 -19.38 -23.02 14.38
C GLY A 54 -17.96 -23.55 14.13
N GLY A 55 -16.95 -22.70 13.91
CA GLY A 55 -15.57 -23.17 13.73
C GLY A 55 -14.57 -22.10 13.32
N PHE A 56 -13.51 -22.51 12.63
CA PHE A 56 -12.49 -21.61 12.09
C PHE A 56 -11.93 -22.12 10.76
N LEU A 57 -11.41 -21.20 9.96
CA LEU A 57 -10.49 -21.51 8.87
C LEU A 57 -9.06 -21.32 9.35
N ALA A 58 -8.16 -22.20 8.92
CA ALA A 58 -6.73 -22.07 9.11
C ALA A 58 -6.04 -22.06 7.74
N GLN A 59 -5.14 -21.12 7.54
CA GLN A 59 -4.33 -21.04 6.33
C GLN A 59 -2.91 -20.63 6.67
N THR A 60 -1.95 -20.90 5.78
CA THR A 60 -0.61 -20.32 5.90
C THR A 60 -0.69 -18.79 5.85
N ARG A 61 0.15 -18.15 6.65
CA ARG A 61 0.36 -16.71 6.61
C ARG A 61 0.83 -16.33 5.20
N ASP A 62 0.25 -15.27 4.67
CA ASP A 62 0.83 -14.63 3.49
C ASP A 62 2.17 -14.00 3.90
N SER A 63 3.28 -14.67 3.60
CA SER A 63 4.67 -14.21 3.76
C SER A 63 5.31 -13.84 2.41
N GLY A 64 4.55 -13.89 1.31
CA GLY A 64 5.02 -13.54 -0.02
C GLY A 64 5.68 -12.16 -0.08
N ARG A 65 6.82 -12.10 -0.76
CA ARG A 65 7.59 -10.90 -1.04
C ARG A 65 8.01 -10.94 -2.50
N ILE A 66 8.08 -9.76 -3.08
CA ILE A 66 8.51 -9.58 -4.46
C ILE A 66 9.87 -8.94 -4.47
N GLU A 67 10.76 -9.54 -5.24
CA GLU A 67 12.05 -8.95 -5.60
C GLU A 67 11.95 -8.31 -6.99
N PRO A 68 12.70 -7.24 -7.27
CA PRO A 68 12.64 -6.57 -8.58
C PRO A 68 12.87 -7.51 -9.77
N GLY A 69 13.69 -8.55 -9.61
CA GLY A 69 14.05 -9.48 -10.69
C GLY A 69 12.91 -10.39 -11.19
N VAL A 70 11.80 -10.51 -10.46
CA VAL A 70 10.63 -11.30 -10.91
C VAL A 70 9.55 -10.46 -11.57
N LEU A 71 9.71 -9.14 -11.62
CA LEU A 71 8.73 -8.22 -12.19
C LEU A 71 8.80 -8.24 -13.71
N LYS A 72 7.64 -8.38 -14.37
CA LYS A 72 7.52 -8.29 -15.82
C LYS A 72 7.04 -6.90 -16.23
N VAL A 73 7.88 -6.12 -16.89
CA VAL A 73 7.44 -4.88 -17.56
C VAL A 73 6.55 -5.26 -18.74
N VAL A 74 5.33 -4.72 -18.79
CA VAL A 74 4.34 -5.07 -19.83
C VAL A 74 3.91 -3.91 -20.71
N THR A 75 4.27 -2.68 -20.35
CA THR A 75 4.07 -1.46 -21.15
C THR A 75 5.32 -1.13 -21.97
N ARG A 76 5.15 -0.25 -22.97
CA ARG A 76 6.23 0.32 -23.79
C ARG A 76 7.24 1.09 -22.94
N ARG A 77 6.77 1.88 -21.97
CA ARG A 77 7.62 2.60 -21.04
C ARG A 77 8.00 1.68 -19.88
N ALA A 78 9.30 1.54 -19.62
CA ALA A 78 9.79 0.92 -18.40
C ALA A 78 9.69 1.92 -17.22
N PRO A 79 9.52 1.44 -15.98
CA PRO A 79 9.65 2.29 -14.80
C PRO A 79 11.11 2.75 -14.66
N THR A 80 11.30 3.96 -14.13
CA THR A 80 12.62 4.42 -13.66
C THR A 80 13.05 3.62 -12.42
N GLU A 81 14.32 3.71 -12.02
CA GLU A 81 14.81 3.05 -10.79
C GLU A 81 14.05 3.51 -9.54
N THR A 82 13.77 4.81 -9.43
CA THR A 82 12.99 5.39 -8.32
C THR A 82 11.55 4.87 -8.33
N GLU A 83 10.90 4.85 -9.51
CA GLU A 83 9.55 4.29 -9.64
C GLU A 83 9.54 2.80 -9.28
N LEU A 84 10.54 2.03 -9.71
CA LEU A 84 10.63 0.61 -9.42
C LEU A 84 10.76 0.35 -7.91
N ALA A 85 11.60 1.12 -7.22
CA ALA A 85 11.74 1.04 -5.77
C ALA A 85 10.42 1.38 -5.05
N ASP A 86 9.74 2.44 -5.47
CA ASP A 86 8.45 2.85 -4.92
C ASP A 86 7.35 1.82 -5.23
N LEU A 87 7.37 1.15 -6.39
CA LEU A 87 6.40 0.12 -6.76
C LEU A 87 6.53 -1.10 -5.85
N VAL A 88 7.75 -1.57 -5.62
CA VAL A 88 8.02 -2.69 -4.70
C VAL A 88 7.62 -2.31 -3.26
N PHE A 89 7.90 -1.08 -2.84
CA PHE A 89 7.46 -0.54 -1.55
C PHE A 89 5.93 -0.50 -1.43
N ALA A 90 5.23 0.09 -2.41
CA ALA A 90 3.79 0.21 -2.45
C ALA A 90 3.11 -1.17 -2.42
N PHE A 91 3.60 -2.12 -3.21
CA PHE A 91 3.04 -3.47 -3.29
C PHE A 91 3.21 -4.24 -1.98
N ARG A 92 4.38 -4.11 -1.34
CA ARG A 92 4.63 -4.68 0.00
C ARG A 92 3.64 -4.14 1.03
N LEU A 93 3.30 -2.85 1.00
CA LEU A 93 2.30 -2.27 1.89
C LEU A 93 0.88 -2.68 1.53
N CYS A 94 0.56 -2.74 0.23
CA CYS A 94 -0.78 -3.07 -0.27
C CYS A 94 -1.28 -4.43 0.26
N LYS A 95 -0.38 -5.41 0.41
CA LYS A 95 -0.63 -6.70 1.07
C LYS A 95 -1.24 -6.62 2.47
N HIS A 96 -0.97 -5.54 3.20
CA HIS A 96 -1.46 -5.34 4.56
C HIS A 96 -2.75 -4.52 4.63
N VAL A 97 -3.18 -3.95 3.50
CA VAL A 97 -4.42 -3.18 3.36
C VAL A 97 -5.57 -4.13 3.07
N LYS A 98 -6.77 -3.82 3.57
CA LYS A 98 -7.97 -4.63 3.30
C LYS A 98 -8.41 -4.49 1.85
N SER A 99 -8.75 -5.59 1.21
CA SER A 99 -9.16 -5.67 -0.19
C SER A 99 -10.59 -5.16 -0.42
N ASN A 100 -10.91 -4.60 -1.60
CA ASN A 100 -9.97 -4.26 -2.67
C ASN A 100 -9.07 -3.09 -2.24
N ALA A 101 -7.77 -3.18 -2.54
CA ALA A 101 -6.80 -2.20 -2.08
C ALA A 101 -6.08 -1.51 -3.24
N ILE A 102 -5.96 -0.19 -3.11
CA ILE A 102 -5.11 0.65 -3.97
C ILE A 102 -4.25 1.53 -3.06
N VAL A 103 -2.93 1.45 -3.25
CA VAL A 103 -1.95 2.22 -2.49
C VAL A 103 -1.14 3.08 -3.45
N TYR A 104 -1.16 4.39 -3.24
CA TYR A 104 -0.30 5.35 -3.91
C TYR A 104 0.93 5.58 -3.03
N ALA A 105 2.12 5.55 -3.61
CA ALA A 105 3.37 5.81 -2.89
C ALA A 105 4.32 6.66 -3.71
N LYS A 106 5.14 7.46 -3.02
CA LYS A 106 6.16 8.31 -3.62
C LYS A 106 7.30 8.50 -2.63
N ALA A 107 8.54 8.35 -3.08
CA ALA A 107 9.75 8.52 -2.29
C ALA A 107 9.74 7.72 -0.98
N GLY A 108 9.32 6.44 -1.05
CA GLY A 108 9.29 5.53 0.10
C GLY A 108 8.22 5.83 1.15
N ALA A 109 7.21 6.65 0.82
CA ALA A 109 6.07 6.95 1.70
C ALA A 109 4.74 6.74 0.99
N THR A 110 3.72 6.28 1.71
CA THR A 110 2.35 6.24 1.18
C THR A 110 1.78 7.65 1.10
N VAL A 111 1.21 8.00 -0.04
CA VAL A 111 0.59 9.32 -0.26
C VAL A 111 -0.94 9.24 -0.38
N GLY A 112 -1.49 8.04 -0.55
CA GLY A 112 -2.94 7.80 -0.55
C GLY A 112 -3.25 6.31 -0.43
N ILE A 113 -4.28 5.96 0.34
CA ILE A 113 -4.70 4.56 0.55
C ILE A 113 -6.21 4.44 0.45
N GLY A 114 -6.66 3.61 -0.49
CA GLY A 114 -8.04 3.17 -0.64
C GLY A 114 -8.13 1.72 -0.21
N ALA A 115 -8.97 1.46 0.79
CA ALA A 115 -9.04 0.16 1.46
C ALA A 115 -10.48 -0.32 1.57
N GLY A 116 -10.67 -1.63 1.44
CA GLY A 116 -11.90 -2.31 1.84
C GLY A 116 -13.10 -2.05 0.94
N GLN A 117 -12.90 -1.62 -0.30
CA GLN A 117 -14.01 -1.30 -1.19
C GLN A 117 -14.46 -2.50 -2.01
N MET A 118 -15.75 -2.53 -2.32
CA MET A 118 -16.39 -3.52 -3.19
C MET A 118 -15.88 -3.38 -4.63
N SER A 119 -15.62 -2.14 -5.06
CA SER A 119 -15.06 -1.82 -6.37
C SER A 119 -13.65 -1.26 -6.25
N ARG A 120 -12.78 -1.66 -7.19
CA ARG A 120 -11.40 -1.19 -7.20
C ARG A 120 -11.24 0.24 -7.70
N VAL A 121 -12.10 0.67 -8.62
CA VAL A 121 -12.11 2.08 -9.04
C VAL A 121 -12.44 3.01 -7.88
N ASP A 122 -13.31 2.58 -6.95
CA ASP A 122 -13.61 3.36 -5.75
C ASP A 122 -12.41 3.41 -4.80
N SER A 123 -11.66 2.31 -4.68
CA SER A 123 -10.40 2.32 -3.93
C SER A 123 -9.40 3.32 -4.53
N ALA A 124 -9.25 3.33 -5.85
CA ALA A 124 -8.36 4.27 -6.53
C ALA A 124 -8.78 5.73 -6.31
N ARG A 125 -10.08 6.03 -6.41
CA ARG A 125 -10.65 7.36 -6.20
C ARG A 125 -10.52 7.84 -4.75
N ILE A 126 -10.83 6.98 -3.77
CA ILE A 126 -10.70 7.30 -2.34
C ILE A 126 -9.24 7.61 -1.98
N ALA A 127 -8.30 6.81 -2.49
CA ALA A 127 -6.88 7.04 -2.26
C ALA A 127 -6.41 8.39 -2.83
N ALA A 128 -6.82 8.71 -4.06
CA ALA A 128 -6.51 9.99 -4.71
C ALA A 128 -7.13 11.18 -3.95
N TRP A 129 -8.39 11.05 -3.53
CA TRP A 129 -9.10 12.06 -2.74
C TRP A 129 -8.40 12.33 -1.40
N LYS A 130 -8.04 11.27 -0.65
CA LYS A 130 -7.27 11.39 0.60
C LYS A 130 -5.91 12.05 0.39
N SER A 131 -5.24 11.74 -0.72
CA SER A 131 -3.99 12.40 -1.11
C SER A 131 -4.18 13.91 -1.29
N ALA A 132 -5.26 14.33 -1.96
CA ALA A 132 -5.56 15.74 -2.17
C ALA A 132 -5.94 16.45 -0.86
N GLU A 133 -6.68 15.79 0.04
CA GLU A 133 -6.98 16.34 1.36
C GLU A 133 -5.72 16.50 2.21
N ALA A 134 -4.84 15.50 2.24
CA ALA A 134 -3.57 15.56 2.95
C ALA A 134 -2.67 16.69 2.42
N ALA A 135 -2.62 16.89 1.10
CA ALA A 135 -1.91 18.02 0.49
C ALA A 135 -2.44 19.37 1.01
N ARG A 136 -3.78 19.56 1.00
CA ARG A 136 -4.41 20.78 1.51
C ARG A 136 -4.09 21.04 2.98
N GLN A 137 -4.16 20.01 3.82
CA GLN A 137 -3.82 20.12 5.25
C GLN A 137 -2.34 20.46 5.48
N ALA A 138 -1.46 19.99 4.60
CA ALA A 138 -0.03 20.28 4.63
C ALA A 138 0.35 21.61 3.94
N GLY A 139 -0.59 22.35 3.36
CA GLY A 139 -0.32 23.58 2.61
C GLY A 139 0.42 23.34 1.28
N VAL A 140 0.33 22.13 0.72
CA VAL A 140 0.92 21.76 -0.57
C VAL A 140 -0.09 22.03 -1.69
N ALA A 141 0.34 22.73 -2.75
CA ALA A 141 -0.54 23.17 -3.82
C ALA A 141 -1.11 22.02 -4.68
N GLU A 142 -0.34 20.95 -4.86
CA GLU A 142 -0.72 19.80 -5.69
C GLU A 142 -1.03 18.56 -4.85
N PRO A 143 -1.96 17.68 -5.28
CA PRO A 143 -2.20 16.41 -4.61
C PRO A 143 -0.91 15.58 -4.46
N LEU A 144 -0.74 14.93 -3.30
CA LEU A 144 0.46 14.13 -3.02
C LEU A 144 0.64 12.94 -3.98
N ALA A 145 -0.46 12.47 -4.59
CA ALA A 145 -0.48 11.42 -5.61
C ALA A 145 0.14 11.84 -6.96
N LYS A 146 0.33 13.14 -7.23
CA LYS A 146 0.94 13.57 -8.48
C LYS A 146 2.42 13.15 -8.56
N GLY A 147 2.78 12.41 -9.60
CA GLY A 147 4.11 11.82 -9.76
C GLY A 147 4.37 10.66 -8.80
N SER A 148 3.33 10.00 -8.32
CA SER A 148 3.43 8.81 -7.47
C SER A 148 3.30 7.52 -8.29
N VAL A 149 3.61 6.39 -7.68
CA VAL A 149 3.31 5.06 -8.23
C VAL A 149 2.11 4.44 -7.52
N VAL A 150 1.49 3.44 -8.13
CA VAL A 150 0.31 2.77 -7.58
C VAL A 150 0.48 1.26 -7.53
N ALA A 151 0.13 0.66 -6.39
CA ALA A 151 0.01 -0.78 -6.22
C ALA A 151 -1.45 -1.21 -6.06
N SER A 152 -1.84 -2.26 -6.77
CA SER A 152 -3.08 -3.00 -6.50
C SER A 152 -2.76 -4.40 -5.95
N ASP A 153 -3.50 -4.81 -4.92
CA ASP A 153 -3.38 -6.14 -4.30
C ASP A 153 -3.80 -7.29 -5.21
N ALA A 154 -4.59 -7.00 -6.24
CA ALA A 154 -5.13 -7.93 -7.23
C ALA A 154 -5.09 -7.32 -8.65
N PHE A 155 -5.55 -8.05 -9.67
CA PHE A 155 -5.54 -7.54 -11.04
C PHE A 155 -6.66 -6.52 -11.32
N PHE A 156 -6.45 -5.53 -12.17
CA PHE A 156 -7.53 -4.64 -12.62
C PHE A 156 -8.49 -5.40 -13.57
N PRO A 157 -9.79 -5.52 -13.25
CA PRO A 157 -10.74 -6.23 -14.11
C PRO A 157 -11.07 -5.45 -15.39
N PHE A 158 -11.00 -4.11 -15.31
CA PHE A 158 -11.21 -3.17 -16.42
C PHE A 158 -10.22 -2.00 -16.29
N ALA A 159 -10.07 -1.22 -17.36
CA ALA A 159 -9.14 -0.09 -17.40
C ALA A 159 -9.55 1.09 -16.50
N ASP A 160 -10.80 1.16 -16.05
CA ASP A 160 -11.35 2.27 -15.24
C ASP A 160 -10.59 2.51 -13.93
N GLY A 161 -10.19 1.45 -13.23
CA GLY A 161 -9.38 1.55 -12.01
C GLY A 161 -7.98 2.09 -12.27
N LEU A 162 -7.38 1.74 -13.41
CA LEU A 162 -6.10 2.29 -13.85
C LEU A 162 -6.28 3.76 -14.26
N GLN A 163 -7.31 4.08 -15.03
CA GLN A 163 -7.61 5.44 -15.50
C GLN A 163 -7.78 6.41 -14.32
N ALA A 164 -8.50 5.99 -13.27
CA ALA A 164 -8.62 6.78 -12.05
C ALA A 164 -7.26 7.08 -11.39
N ALA A 165 -6.30 6.15 -11.46
CA ALA A 165 -4.93 6.38 -10.98
C ALA A 165 -4.12 7.33 -11.88
N VAL A 166 -4.26 7.19 -13.20
CA VAL A 166 -3.67 8.09 -14.19
C VAL A 166 -4.17 9.52 -13.98
N GLU A 167 -5.49 9.71 -13.84
CA GLU A 167 -6.13 11.01 -13.60
C GLU A 167 -5.63 11.68 -12.30
N ALA A 168 -5.30 10.89 -11.28
CA ALA A 168 -4.69 11.36 -10.04
C ALA A 168 -3.20 11.73 -10.18
N GLY A 169 -2.60 11.49 -11.35
CA GLY A 169 -1.22 11.81 -11.68
C GLY A 169 -0.22 10.69 -11.38
N ALA A 170 -0.66 9.44 -11.28
CA ALA A 170 0.25 8.31 -11.12
C ALA A 170 1.08 8.09 -12.39
N THR A 171 2.38 7.78 -12.22
CA THR A 171 3.31 7.59 -13.33
C THR A 171 3.64 6.13 -13.57
N ALA A 172 3.50 5.25 -12.58
CA ALA A 172 3.74 3.81 -12.74
C ALA A 172 2.78 2.95 -11.90
N VAL A 173 2.52 1.71 -12.32
CA VAL A 173 1.57 0.79 -11.68
C VAL A 173 2.15 -0.62 -11.53
N ILE A 174 1.91 -1.25 -10.38
CA ILE A 174 2.23 -2.65 -10.09
C ILE A 174 0.96 -3.40 -9.72
N GLN A 175 0.73 -4.53 -10.38
CA GLN A 175 -0.39 -5.43 -10.09
C GLN A 175 -0.02 -6.88 -10.39
N PRO A 176 -0.84 -7.87 -9.99
CA PRO A 176 -0.56 -9.27 -10.28
C PRO A 176 -0.71 -9.66 -11.75
N GLY A 177 -1.68 -9.05 -12.46
CA GLY A 177 -2.14 -9.56 -13.76
C GLY A 177 -2.96 -10.85 -13.62
N GLY A 178 -3.30 -11.44 -14.76
CA GLY A 178 -4.15 -12.63 -14.87
C GLY A 178 -5.61 -12.33 -15.22
N SER A 179 -5.94 -11.09 -15.60
CA SER A 179 -7.26 -10.77 -16.17
C SER A 179 -7.33 -11.24 -17.62
N ILE A 180 -8.49 -11.73 -18.05
CA ILE A 180 -8.78 -11.95 -19.47
C ILE A 180 -8.66 -10.61 -20.25
N ARG A 181 -8.84 -9.48 -19.56
CA ARG A 181 -8.77 -8.12 -20.12
C ARG A 181 -7.45 -7.40 -19.82
N ASP A 182 -6.39 -8.10 -19.40
CA ASP A 182 -5.10 -7.46 -19.12
C ASP A 182 -4.60 -6.63 -20.31
N LYS A 183 -4.85 -7.09 -21.54
CA LYS A 183 -4.48 -6.35 -22.76
C LYS A 183 -5.12 -4.96 -22.82
N GLU A 184 -6.42 -4.83 -22.52
CA GLU A 184 -7.14 -3.55 -22.52
C GLU A 184 -6.55 -2.59 -21.47
N VAL A 185 -6.20 -3.12 -20.29
CA VAL A 185 -5.60 -2.34 -19.20
C VAL A 185 -4.18 -1.88 -19.56
N ILE A 186 -3.37 -2.75 -20.17
CA ILE A 186 -2.01 -2.44 -20.61
C ILE A 186 -2.02 -1.40 -21.72
N GLU A 187 -2.94 -1.52 -22.70
CA GLU A 187 -3.12 -0.54 -23.77
C GLU A 187 -3.51 0.83 -23.22
N ALA A 188 -4.39 0.88 -22.20
CA ALA A 188 -4.73 2.12 -21.52
C ALA A 188 -3.53 2.73 -20.78
N ALA A 189 -2.66 1.92 -20.17
CA ALA A 189 -1.43 2.41 -19.54
C ALA A 189 -0.45 2.97 -20.58
N ASP A 190 -0.26 2.27 -21.69
CA ASP A 190 0.57 2.74 -22.81
C ASP A 190 0.05 4.05 -23.40
N ALA A 191 -1.26 4.16 -23.61
CA ALA A 191 -1.89 5.38 -24.11
C ALA A 191 -1.72 6.57 -23.16
N ALA A 192 -1.73 6.32 -21.85
CA ALA A 192 -1.44 7.31 -20.81
C ALA A 192 0.07 7.56 -20.60
N GLY A 193 0.95 6.82 -21.28
CA GLY A 193 2.39 6.86 -21.07
C GLY A 193 2.83 6.41 -19.69
N VAL A 194 2.04 5.56 -18.99
CA VAL A 194 2.30 5.03 -17.65
C VAL A 194 3.04 3.69 -17.72
N ALA A 195 4.07 3.49 -16.89
CA ALA A 195 4.74 2.20 -16.81
C ALA A 195 3.90 1.21 -16.01
N MET A 196 3.84 -0.04 -16.45
CA MET A 196 3.16 -1.12 -15.72
C MET A 196 4.06 -2.34 -15.59
N VAL A 197 4.09 -2.90 -14.37
CA VAL A 197 4.75 -4.17 -14.08
C VAL A 197 3.77 -5.18 -13.51
N LEU A 198 3.90 -6.43 -13.94
CA LEU A 198 3.12 -7.56 -13.43
C LEU A 198 3.94 -8.43 -12.48
N THR A 199 3.29 -8.91 -11.43
CA THR A 199 3.92 -9.72 -10.38
C THR A 199 3.60 -11.21 -10.44
N GLY A 200 2.44 -11.60 -10.98
CA GLY A 200 1.90 -12.95 -10.86
C GLY A 200 1.49 -13.36 -9.45
N MET A 201 1.57 -12.47 -8.45
CA MET A 201 1.30 -12.78 -7.03
C MET A 201 0.18 -11.90 -6.50
N ARG A 202 -0.91 -12.49 -6.00
CA ARG A 202 -2.06 -11.75 -5.43
C ARG A 202 -2.02 -11.74 -3.91
N HIS A 203 -2.27 -10.59 -3.29
CA HIS A 203 -2.30 -10.40 -1.83
C HIS A 203 -3.69 -9.99 -1.32
N PHE A 204 -4.69 -10.85 -1.52
CA PHE A 204 -6.06 -10.55 -1.07
C PHE A 204 -6.20 -10.67 0.45
N ARG A 205 -6.81 -9.67 1.09
CA ARG A 205 -7.01 -9.59 2.54
C ARG A 205 -8.39 -9.05 2.87
N HIS A 206 -9.29 -9.92 3.33
CA HIS A 206 -10.54 -9.49 4.00
C HIS A 206 -10.23 -8.81 5.33
#